data_AF-A0A0R1MK93-F1
#
_entry.id   AF-A0A0R1MK93-F1
#
_cell.length_a   1.000
_cell.length_b   1.000
_cell.length_c   1.000
_cell.angle_alpha   90.00
_cell.angle_beta   90.00
_cell.angle_gamma   90.00
#
_symmetry.space_group_name_H-M   'P 1'
#
loop_
_entity.id
_entity.type
_entity.pdbx_description
1 polymer ?
#
loop_
_entity_poly.entity_id
_entity_poly.type
_entity_poly.pdbx_seq_one_letter_code
_entity_poly.pdbx_strand_id
1 'polypeptide(L)'
;MKPKTYPSKRTRSQHTYAFYKERRDDPAWREDYLRVRAIRQRALIIEVMLGILVIAIGVFIVKESQKQSTNNHIVDSTSSSQATTQSSSSSKSHVSTSTASSIKQSTTITNYSRYNKYSGKYIGYANSYTLDFKKGTLVAGDSSQAQVYYFKQVILHPDGSLVINVHNSVSKSSPNYLSVLLAPANKKITKNWQTETSLDDNTDDSTNRLSLATSNDNGKTYNMSPAYKAFSENSTSGSSSSSSYSTIFATTN
;
A
#
# COMPACT_ATOMS: atom_id res chain seq x y z
N MET A 1 8.41 16.95 -30.99
CA MET A 1 9.29 17.49 -29.92
C MET A 1 10.61 16.75 -29.93
N LYS A 2 11.75 17.46 -29.92
CA LYS A 2 13.08 16.81 -29.84
C LYS A 2 13.27 16.19 -28.45
N PRO A 3 13.78 14.95 -28.32
CA PRO A 3 13.97 14.32 -27.01
C PRO A 3 14.99 15.09 -26.17
N LYS A 4 14.67 15.33 -24.89
CA LYS A 4 15.59 16.00 -23.96
C LYS A 4 16.88 15.18 -23.81
N THR A 5 18.01 15.85 -23.98
CA THR A 5 19.35 15.28 -23.85
C THR A 5 20.01 15.73 -22.55
N TYR A 6 20.97 14.95 -22.06
CA TYR A 6 21.71 15.20 -20.84
C TYR A 6 23.21 14.98 -21.08
N PRO A 7 24.08 15.86 -20.54
CA PRO A 7 25.52 15.77 -20.75
C PRO A 7 26.14 14.60 -19.99
N SER A 8 26.90 13.78 -20.72
CA SER A 8 27.74 12.72 -20.17
C SER A 8 28.99 13.33 -19.52
N LYS A 9 29.34 12.88 -18.31
CA LYS A 9 30.61 13.29 -17.68
C LYS A 9 31.79 12.58 -18.32
N ARG A 10 31.53 11.42 -18.95
CA ARG A 10 32.55 10.53 -19.48
C ARG A 10 32.96 10.88 -20.90
N THR A 11 31.99 11.12 -21.78
CA THR A 11 32.23 11.26 -23.23
C THR A 11 32.13 12.70 -23.71
N ARG A 12 31.86 13.67 -22.82
CA ARG A 12 31.59 15.09 -23.13
C ARG A 12 30.50 15.32 -24.20
N SER A 13 29.74 14.28 -24.53
CA SER A 13 28.63 14.29 -25.48
C SER A 13 27.29 14.24 -24.77
N GLN A 14 26.24 14.73 -25.44
CA GLN A 14 24.89 14.72 -24.89
C GLN A 14 24.12 13.51 -25.39
N HIS A 15 23.45 12.81 -24.47
CA HIS A 15 22.68 11.62 -24.78
C HIS A 15 21.27 11.72 -24.22
N THR A 16 20.33 10.99 -24.82
CA THR A 16 18.95 10.94 -24.33
C THR A 16 18.86 10.12 -23.04
N TYR A 17 17.77 10.27 -22.28
CA TYR A 17 17.54 9.40 -21.13
C TYR A 17 17.46 7.91 -21.50
N ALA A 18 16.92 7.59 -22.69
CA ALA A 18 16.83 6.20 -23.15
C ALA A 18 18.21 5.56 -23.27
N PHE A 19 19.19 6.30 -23.80
CA PHE A 19 20.59 5.86 -23.89
C PHE A 19 21.18 5.50 -22.51
N TYR A 20 20.95 6.33 -21.49
CA TYR A 20 21.42 6.06 -20.13
C TYR A 20 20.64 4.91 -19.46
N LYS A 21 19.34 4.78 -19.73
CA LYS A 21 18.49 3.72 -19.18
C LYS A 21 18.86 2.34 -19.72
N GLU A 22 19.25 2.27 -20.99
CA GLU A 22 19.73 1.05 -21.64
C GLU A 22 21.06 0.57 -21.03
N ARG A 23 21.93 1.50 -20.62
CA ARG A 23 23.26 1.24 -20.03
C ARG A 23 23.28 1.29 -18.50
N ARG A 24 22.12 1.12 -17.84
CA ARG A 24 22.00 1.22 -16.38
C ARG A 24 22.84 0.17 -15.63
N ASP A 25 23.07 -0.97 -16.28
CA ASP A 25 23.77 -2.12 -15.72
C ASP A 25 25.26 -2.14 -16.16
N ASP A 26 25.68 -1.21 -17.02
CA ASP A 26 27.09 -1.00 -17.38
C ASP A 26 27.79 -0.17 -16.29
N PRO A 27 28.81 -0.71 -15.60
CA PRO A 27 29.55 0.01 -14.55
C PRO A 27 30.08 1.37 -15.02
N ALA A 28 30.47 1.48 -16.30
CA ALA A 28 31.04 2.70 -16.86
C ALA A 28 30.00 3.82 -17.08
N TRP A 29 28.70 3.50 -17.09
CA TRP A 29 27.61 4.46 -17.31
C TRP A 29 26.67 4.61 -16.13
N ARG A 30 26.85 3.80 -15.09
CA ARG A 30 25.96 3.74 -13.92
C ARG A 30 25.85 5.09 -13.20
N GLU A 31 26.95 5.80 -13.01
CA GLU A 31 26.94 7.12 -12.35
C GLU A 31 26.17 8.17 -13.18
N ASP A 32 26.38 8.17 -14.50
CA ASP A 32 25.69 9.08 -15.40
C ASP A 32 24.19 8.78 -15.44
N TYR A 33 23.81 7.50 -15.43
CA TYR A 33 22.42 7.08 -15.31
C TYR A 33 21.78 7.54 -13.99
N LEU A 34 22.42 7.32 -12.84
CA LEU A 34 21.90 7.72 -11.54
C LEU A 34 21.70 9.23 -11.44
N ARG A 35 22.66 10.01 -11.96
CA ARG A 35 22.58 11.47 -12.00
C ARG A 35 21.44 11.96 -12.88
N VAL A 36 21.31 11.45 -14.11
CA VAL A 36 20.22 11.85 -15.01
C VAL A 36 18.87 11.41 -14.44
N ARG A 37 18.79 10.24 -13.80
CA ARG A 37 17.59 9.79 -13.08
C ARG A 37 17.20 10.77 -11.96
N ALA A 38 18.15 11.22 -11.16
CA ALA A 38 17.90 12.20 -10.10
C ALA A 38 17.41 13.55 -10.65
N ILE A 39 17.98 14.03 -11.77
CA ILE A 39 17.53 15.27 -12.44
C ILE A 39 16.06 15.13 -12.87
N ARG A 40 15.69 14.00 -13.48
CA ARG A 40 14.30 13.77 -13.91
C ARG A 40 13.33 13.62 -12.74
N GLN A 41 13.76 12.96 -11.66
CA GLN A 41 12.94 12.83 -10.45
C GLN A 41 12.69 14.19 -9.79
N ARG A 42 13.71 15.06 -9.71
CA ARG A 42 13.55 16.43 -9.17
C ARG A 42 12.57 17.26 -10.00
N ALA A 43 12.65 17.18 -11.33
CA ALA A 43 11.72 17.88 -12.20
C ALA A 43 10.26 17.44 -11.98
N LEU A 44 10.03 16.13 -11.87
CA LEU A 44 8.70 15.58 -11.57
C LEU A 44 8.21 15.98 -10.17
N ILE A 45 9.09 15.97 -9.17
CA ILE A 45 8.74 16.38 -7.80
C ILE A 45 8.34 17.85 -7.77
N ILE A 46 9.08 18.73 -8.45
CA ILE A 46 8.75 20.16 -8.53
C ILE A 46 7.39 20.36 -9.22
N GLU A 47 7.14 19.69 -10.34
CA GLU A 47 5.89 19.80 -11.08
C GLU A 47 4.67 19.34 -10.24
N VAL A 48 4.81 18.22 -9.52
CA VAL A 48 3.78 17.73 -8.60
C VAL A 48 3.56 18.69 -7.43
N MET A 49 4.63 19.24 -6.85
CA MET A 49 4.52 20.22 -5.75
C MET A 49 3.83 21.51 -6.19
N LEU A 50 4.10 22.02 -7.40
CA LEU A 50 3.36 23.15 -7.97
C LEU A 50 1.87 22.81 -8.17
N GLY A 51 1.56 21.62 -8.67
CA GLY A 51 0.17 21.18 -8.84
C GLY A 51 -0.60 21.14 -7.50
N ILE A 52 0.03 20.60 -6.46
CA ILE A 52 -0.55 20.56 -5.10
C ILE A 52 -0.76 21.99 -4.56
N LEU A 53 0.19 22.90 -4.79
CA LEU A 53 0.08 24.28 -4.34
C LEU A 53 -1.10 25.02 -4.98
N VAL A 54 -1.33 24.84 -6.29
CA VAL A 54 -2.49 25.43 -6.99
C VAL A 54 -3.80 24.90 -6.43
N ILE A 55 -3.88 23.59 -6.16
CA ILE A 55 -5.07 22.97 -5.57
C ILE A 55 -5.31 23.51 -4.15
N ALA A 56 -4.27 23.65 -3.34
CA ALA A 56 -4.37 24.19 -1.99
C ALA A 56 -4.88 25.63 -1.97
N ILE A 57 -4.39 26.48 -2.87
CA ILE A 57 -4.87 27.87 -3.04
C ILE A 57 -6.34 27.89 -3.49
N GLY A 58 -6.72 27.04 -4.45
CA GLY A 58 -8.10 26.93 -4.91
C GLY A 58 -9.07 26.53 -3.79
N VAL A 59 -8.70 25.53 -2.98
CA VAL A 59 -9.49 25.10 -1.82
C VAL A 59 -9.61 26.20 -0.76
N PHE A 60 -8.53 26.97 -0.54
CA PHE A 60 -8.54 28.08 0.40
C PHE A 60 -9.51 29.19 -0.04
N ILE A 61 -9.48 29.60 -1.31
CA ILE A 61 -10.38 30.63 -1.85
C ILE A 61 -11.85 30.20 -1.74
N VAL A 62 -12.18 28.96 -2.14
CA VAL A 62 -13.56 28.44 -2.06
C VAL A 62 -14.08 28.42 -0.62
N LYS A 63 -13.25 28.01 0.34
CA LYS A 63 -13.62 28.00 1.76
C LYS A 63 -13.84 29.40 2.33
N GLU A 64 -13.09 30.40 1.87
CA GLU A 64 -13.26 31.78 2.33
C GLU A 64 -14.53 32.42 1.72
N SER A 65 -14.82 32.15 0.44
CA SER A 65 -16.05 32.63 -0.21
C SER A 65 -17.33 32.01 0.38
N GLN A 66 -17.29 30.77 0.86
CA GLN A 66 -18.45 30.14 1.53
C GLN A 66 -18.75 30.76 2.91
N LYS A 67 -17.75 31.28 3.62
CA LYS A 67 -17.96 31.96 4.91
C LYS A 67 -18.66 33.32 4.77
N GLN A 68 -18.56 33.97 3.61
CA GLN A 68 -19.17 35.28 3.35
C GLN A 68 -20.62 35.23 2.84
N SER A 69 -21.17 34.06 2.52
CA SER A 69 -22.51 33.93 1.89
C SER A 69 -23.60 33.38 2.81
N THR A 70 -23.51 33.63 4.12
CA THR A 70 -24.59 33.31 5.08
C THR A 70 -24.93 34.53 5.92
N ASN A 71 -25.56 35.52 5.30
CA ASN A 71 -26.37 36.52 6.01
C ASN A 71 -27.23 37.26 4.98
N ASN A 72 -28.51 36.89 4.92
CA ASN A 72 -29.63 37.80 4.65
C ASN A 72 -30.94 37.01 4.65
N HIS A 73 -31.70 37.11 5.75
CA HIS A 73 -33.14 37.18 5.67
C HIS A 73 -33.68 38.02 6.84
N ILE A 74 -34.22 39.20 6.49
CA ILE A 74 -34.96 40.12 7.35
C ILE A 74 -36.44 39.79 7.18
N VAL A 75 -37.24 39.67 8.26
CA VAL A 75 -38.54 40.36 8.39
C VAL A 75 -38.89 40.54 9.89
N ASP A 76 -39.20 41.79 10.25
CA ASP A 76 -39.70 42.27 11.54
C ASP A 76 -41.11 41.75 11.91
N SER A 77 -41.40 41.66 13.22
CA SER A 77 -42.62 42.24 13.84
C SER A 77 -42.70 42.03 15.37
N THR A 78 -42.68 43.17 16.08
CA THR A 78 -43.65 43.58 17.14
C THR A 78 -43.68 42.94 18.53
N SER A 79 -43.26 43.76 19.51
CA SER A 79 -43.71 43.97 20.90
C SER A 79 -44.45 42.87 21.69
N SER A 80 -43.91 42.47 22.85
CA SER A 80 -44.36 42.93 24.19
C SER A 80 -43.99 41.96 25.34
N SER A 81 -43.62 42.57 26.48
CA SER A 81 -43.83 42.13 27.88
C SER A 81 -43.03 40.97 28.51
N GLN A 82 -42.33 41.33 29.60
CA GLN A 82 -42.18 40.60 30.89
C GLN A 82 -41.53 39.19 30.90
N ALA A 83 -40.74 38.74 31.87
CA ALA A 83 -40.07 39.31 33.04
C ALA A 83 -39.14 38.21 33.63
N THR A 84 -38.14 38.66 34.40
CA THR A 84 -37.56 38.00 35.61
C THR A 84 -36.50 36.87 35.53
N THR A 85 -35.45 37.10 36.32
CA THR A 85 -34.65 36.20 37.20
C THR A 85 -33.49 35.34 36.67
N GLN A 86 -32.29 35.93 36.76
CA GLN A 86 -31.19 35.62 37.69
C GLN A 86 -30.99 34.17 38.22
N SER A 87 -29.85 33.61 37.80
CA SER A 87 -28.88 32.75 38.53
C SER A 87 -29.30 31.42 39.18
N SER A 88 -28.70 30.31 38.71
CA SER A 88 -28.10 29.32 39.60
C SER A 88 -27.02 28.48 38.90
N SER A 89 -25.87 28.41 39.57
CA SER A 89 -24.71 27.58 39.31
C SER A 89 -24.98 26.10 39.58
N SER A 90 -24.51 25.20 38.72
CA SER A 90 -24.02 23.89 39.18
C SER A 90 -23.06 23.26 38.16
N SER A 91 -21.83 23.09 38.64
CA SER A 91 -20.70 22.45 38.01
C SER A 91 -21.05 21.00 37.61
N LYS A 92 -21.02 20.70 36.31
CA LYS A 92 -20.98 19.31 35.83
C LYS A 92 -19.55 18.95 35.50
N SER A 93 -18.96 18.18 36.40
CA SER A 93 -17.74 17.41 36.22
C SER A 93 -17.92 16.49 35.01
N HIS A 94 -17.37 16.88 33.86
CA HIS A 94 -17.22 15.98 32.73
C HIS A 94 -16.08 15.02 33.09
N VAL A 95 -16.44 13.81 33.51
CA VAL A 95 -15.52 12.68 33.55
C VAL A 95 -15.16 12.40 32.09
N SER A 96 -14.04 12.96 31.65
CA SER A 96 -13.38 12.59 30.42
C SER A 96 -12.82 11.19 30.60
N THR A 97 -13.64 10.18 30.31
CA THR A 97 -13.15 8.83 30.06
C THR A 97 -12.39 8.87 28.74
N SER A 98 -11.13 9.31 28.79
CA SER A 98 -10.16 9.16 27.73
C SER A 98 -9.80 7.69 27.59
N THR A 99 -10.73 6.87 27.09
CA THR A 99 -10.31 5.68 26.34
C THR A 99 -9.79 6.20 25.02
N ALA A 100 -8.54 6.68 25.03
CA ALA A 100 -7.76 6.85 23.82
C ALA A 100 -7.59 5.45 23.24
N SER A 101 -8.56 5.02 22.42
CA SER A 101 -8.40 3.88 21.54
C SER A 101 -7.25 4.25 20.62
N SER A 102 -6.03 3.82 20.98
CA SER A 102 -4.88 4.01 20.13
C SER A 102 -5.19 3.24 18.86
N ILE A 103 -5.61 3.94 17.81
CA ILE A 103 -5.81 3.36 16.50
C ILE A 103 -4.43 2.84 16.10
N LYS A 104 -4.21 1.54 16.26
CA LYS A 104 -2.96 0.91 15.85
C LYS A 104 -2.88 1.12 14.34
N GLN A 105 -1.80 1.74 13.88
CA GLN A 105 -1.56 1.98 12.47
C GLN A 105 -0.71 0.85 11.90
N SER A 106 -0.83 0.64 10.58
CA SER A 106 0.05 -0.26 9.84
C SER A 106 1.49 0.24 9.90
N THR A 107 2.45 -0.66 10.06
CA THR A 107 3.87 -0.30 10.20
C THR A 107 4.74 -1.01 9.17
N THR A 108 5.66 -0.28 8.54
CA THR A 108 6.65 -0.91 7.66
C THR A 108 7.73 -1.57 8.51
N ILE A 109 8.01 -2.83 8.23
CA ILE A 109 9.00 -3.66 8.91
C ILE A 109 10.32 -3.61 8.14
N THR A 110 11.39 -3.19 8.81
CA THR A 110 12.76 -3.19 8.28
C THR A 110 13.47 -4.51 8.57
N ASN A 111 13.39 -5.00 9.80
CA ASN A 111 13.93 -6.31 10.20
C ASN A 111 12.86 -7.41 10.04
N TYR A 112 12.58 -7.81 8.80
CA TYR A 112 11.59 -8.84 8.54
C TYR A 112 12.06 -10.25 8.94
N SER A 113 13.37 -10.46 9.16
CA SER A 113 13.91 -11.76 9.60
C SER A 113 13.34 -12.25 10.93
N ARG A 114 12.85 -11.33 11.79
CA ARG A 114 12.17 -11.68 13.05
C ARG A 114 10.88 -12.48 12.86
N TYR A 115 10.33 -12.50 11.64
CA TYR A 115 9.13 -13.26 11.27
C TYR A 115 9.45 -14.62 10.66
N ASN A 116 10.67 -15.14 10.87
CA ASN A 116 11.09 -16.44 10.35
C ASN A 116 10.21 -17.63 10.81
N LYS A 117 9.47 -17.48 11.92
CA LYS A 117 8.46 -18.46 12.33
C LYS A 117 7.28 -18.62 11.34
N TYR A 118 7.13 -17.69 10.39
CA TYR A 118 6.14 -17.77 9.31
C TYR A 118 6.76 -18.24 7.99
N SER A 119 8.07 -18.50 7.96
CA SER A 119 8.71 -19.13 6.80
C SER A 119 8.21 -20.57 6.65
N GLY A 120 8.12 -21.05 5.42
CA GLY A 120 7.67 -22.42 5.14
C GLY A 120 7.15 -22.60 3.73
N LYS A 121 6.77 -23.84 3.42
CA LYS A 121 6.08 -24.20 2.17
C LYS A 121 4.57 -24.06 2.35
N TYR A 122 3.98 -23.22 1.52
CA TYR A 122 2.55 -22.95 1.44
C TYR A 122 2.00 -23.69 0.22
N ILE A 123 1.05 -24.60 0.46
CA ILE A 123 0.50 -25.48 -0.56
C ILE A 123 -0.93 -25.03 -0.88
N GLY A 124 -1.22 -24.90 -2.16
CA GLY A 124 -2.58 -24.73 -2.69
C GLY A 124 -2.92 -25.89 -3.62
N TYR A 125 -4.06 -25.80 -4.29
CA TYR A 125 -4.57 -26.90 -5.12
C TYR A 125 -3.61 -27.35 -6.25
N ALA A 126 -3.05 -26.41 -7.01
CA ALA A 126 -2.21 -26.70 -8.18
C ALA A 126 -0.78 -26.15 -8.07
N ASN A 127 -0.52 -25.28 -7.11
CA ASN A 127 0.74 -24.55 -6.99
C ASN A 127 1.21 -24.51 -5.54
N SER A 128 2.51 -24.33 -5.37
CA SER A 128 3.17 -24.16 -4.09
C SER A 128 4.03 -22.89 -4.09
N TYR A 129 4.18 -22.31 -2.91
CA TYR A 129 5.07 -21.19 -2.66
C TYR A 129 5.90 -21.44 -1.42
N THR A 130 7.20 -21.15 -1.47
CA THR A 130 8.07 -21.19 -0.29
C THR A 130 8.40 -19.77 0.13
N LEU A 131 7.94 -19.39 1.32
CA LEU A 131 8.23 -18.09 1.94
C LEU A 131 9.42 -18.23 2.88
N ASP A 132 10.44 -17.38 2.73
CA ASP A 132 11.64 -17.39 3.58
C ASP A 132 11.95 -15.96 4.04
N PHE A 133 11.58 -15.65 5.29
CA PHE A 133 11.86 -14.36 5.91
C PHE A 133 13.33 -14.16 6.26
N LYS A 134 14.12 -15.23 6.41
CA LYS A 134 15.56 -15.09 6.69
C LYS A 134 16.31 -14.64 5.45
N LYS A 135 15.94 -15.17 4.28
CA LYS A 135 16.48 -14.79 2.98
C LYS A 135 15.77 -13.60 2.34
N GLY A 136 14.55 -13.28 2.80
CA GLY A 136 13.72 -12.24 2.20
C GLY A 136 13.22 -12.62 0.82
N THR A 137 12.79 -13.87 0.66
CA THR A 137 12.38 -14.42 -0.65
C THR A 137 11.04 -15.14 -0.62
N LEU A 138 10.35 -15.09 -1.75
CA LEU A 138 9.23 -15.97 -2.08
C LEU A 138 9.63 -16.78 -3.33
N VAL A 139 9.57 -18.10 -3.25
CA VAL A 139 9.88 -19.00 -4.36
C VAL A 139 8.58 -19.63 -4.85
N ALA A 140 8.26 -19.47 -6.13
CA ALA A 140 7.08 -20.07 -6.77
C ALA A 140 7.47 -21.35 -7.52
N GLY A 141 6.82 -22.46 -7.17
CA GLY A 141 7.05 -23.78 -7.77
C GLY A 141 8.18 -24.60 -7.11
N ASP A 142 8.19 -25.90 -7.44
CA ASP A 142 9.03 -26.92 -6.80
C ASP A 142 10.17 -27.45 -7.72
N SER A 143 10.28 -26.95 -8.95
CA SER A 143 11.18 -27.48 -9.98
C SER A 143 12.43 -26.61 -10.19
N SER A 144 13.36 -27.09 -11.03
CA SER A 144 14.55 -26.34 -11.47
C SER A 144 14.24 -25.01 -12.21
N GLN A 145 12.97 -24.75 -12.54
CA GLN A 145 12.50 -23.50 -13.12
C GLN A 145 11.76 -22.59 -12.12
N ALA A 146 11.93 -22.83 -10.81
CA ALA A 146 11.28 -22.06 -9.78
C ALA A 146 11.58 -20.56 -9.90
N GLN A 147 10.54 -19.74 -9.81
CA GLN A 147 10.68 -18.30 -9.90
C GLN A 147 10.96 -17.72 -8.51
N VAL A 148 12.07 -17.00 -8.38
CA VAL A 148 12.47 -16.37 -7.11
C VAL A 148 12.08 -14.90 -7.13
N TYR A 149 11.32 -14.49 -6.12
CA TYR A 149 10.96 -13.12 -5.84
C TYR A 149 11.65 -12.65 -4.57
N TYR A 150 12.08 -11.39 -4.55
CA TYR A 150 12.75 -10.75 -3.41
C TYR A 150 11.84 -9.73 -2.74
N PHE A 151 11.88 -9.70 -1.41
CA PHE A 151 11.11 -8.76 -0.60
C PHE A 151 11.54 -7.33 -0.92
N LYS A 152 10.56 -6.51 -1.26
CA LYS A 152 10.70 -5.06 -1.47
C LYS A 152 10.22 -4.29 -0.25
N GLN A 153 9.12 -4.73 0.35
CA GLN A 153 8.51 -4.09 1.51
C GLN A 153 7.70 -5.11 2.29
N VAL A 154 7.75 -5.02 3.62
CA VAL A 154 6.90 -5.80 4.53
C VAL A 154 6.13 -4.82 5.40
N ILE A 155 4.81 -4.97 5.45
CA ILE A 155 3.92 -4.12 6.22
C ILE A 155 3.20 -5.01 7.23
N LEU A 156 3.26 -4.64 8.51
CA LEU A 156 2.48 -5.25 9.57
C LEU A 156 1.19 -4.47 9.79
N HIS A 157 0.08 -5.18 9.69
CA HIS A 157 -1.23 -4.63 10.01
C HIS A 157 -1.59 -4.83 11.49
N PRO A 158 -2.46 -3.97 12.05
CA PRO A 158 -2.98 -4.05 13.42
C PRO A 158 -3.56 -5.40 13.84
N ASP A 159 -4.15 -6.15 12.92
CA ASP A 159 -4.70 -7.50 13.16
C ASP A 159 -3.62 -8.59 13.19
N GLY A 160 -2.36 -8.22 12.96
CA GLY A 160 -1.21 -9.13 12.94
C GLY A 160 -0.95 -9.76 11.58
N SER A 161 -1.77 -9.48 10.55
CA SER A 161 -1.49 -9.88 9.18
C SER A 161 -0.31 -9.10 8.59
N LEU A 162 0.34 -9.67 7.58
CA LEU A 162 1.44 -9.05 6.86
C LEU A 162 1.07 -8.85 5.38
N VAL A 163 1.46 -7.70 4.83
CA VAL A 163 1.52 -7.48 3.38
C VAL A 163 2.97 -7.43 2.95
N ILE A 164 3.36 -8.33 2.05
CA ILE A 164 4.75 -8.53 1.60
C ILE A 164 4.81 -8.25 0.10
N ASN A 165 5.29 -7.08 -0.27
CA ASN A 165 5.53 -6.73 -1.66
C ASN A 165 6.83 -7.39 -2.12
N VAL A 166 6.80 -8.14 -3.21
CA VAL A 166 7.93 -8.88 -3.75
C VAL A 166 8.13 -8.60 -5.24
N HIS A 167 9.35 -8.79 -5.73
CA HIS A 167 9.69 -8.57 -7.13
C HIS A 167 10.68 -9.59 -7.67
N ASN A 168 10.53 -9.95 -8.94
CA ASN A 168 11.47 -10.79 -9.70
C ASN A 168 12.18 -9.90 -10.74
N SER A 169 13.51 -9.89 -10.71
CA SER A 169 14.36 -9.08 -11.59
C SER A 169 14.92 -9.84 -12.80
N VAL A 170 14.76 -11.16 -12.85
CA VAL A 170 15.50 -12.06 -13.75
C VAL A 170 14.61 -12.67 -14.83
N SER A 171 13.30 -12.78 -14.58
CA SER A 171 12.34 -13.48 -15.44
C SER A 171 11.74 -12.60 -16.55
N LYS A 172 11.64 -13.14 -17.78
CA LYS A 172 10.79 -12.59 -18.87
C LYS A 172 9.32 -13.04 -18.76
N SER A 173 9.01 -14.03 -17.93
CA SER A 173 7.64 -14.45 -17.65
C SER A 173 7.01 -13.56 -16.58
N SER A 174 5.84 -13.01 -16.91
CA SER A 174 4.99 -12.24 -16.00
C SER A 174 4.34 -13.14 -14.94
N PRO A 175 4.06 -12.62 -13.73
CA PRO A 175 4.26 -11.25 -13.26
C PRO A 175 5.60 -11.03 -12.55
N ASN A 176 6.21 -9.86 -12.78
CA ASN A 176 7.47 -9.44 -12.12
C ASN A 176 7.26 -8.82 -10.73
N TYR A 177 6.03 -8.47 -10.38
CA TYR A 177 5.68 -7.83 -9.11
C TYR A 177 4.45 -8.48 -8.52
N LEU A 178 4.60 -9.01 -7.31
CA LEU A 178 3.54 -9.65 -6.54
C LEU A 178 3.45 -9.01 -5.16
N SER A 179 2.31 -9.17 -4.53
CA SER A 179 2.16 -8.92 -3.10
C SER A 179 1.55 -10.15 -2.45
N VAL A 180 2.03 -10.48 -1.26
CA VAL A 180 1.53 -11.58 -0.43
C VAL A 180 0.73 -10.97 0.69
N LEU A 181 -0.52 -11.39 0.86
CA LEU A 181 -1.30 -11.18 2.08
C LEU A 181 -1.16 -12.42 2.93
N LEU A 182 -0.46 -12.32 4.07
CA LEU A 182 -0.21 -13.41 4.99
C LEU A 182 -1.01 -13.22 6.28
N ALA A 183 -1.81 -14.22 6.64
CA ALA A 183 -2.43 -14.37 7.94
C ALA A 183 -1.69 -15.45 8.75
N PRO A 184 -0.99 -15.08 9.84
CA PRO A 184 -0.38 -16.06 10.73
C PRO A 184 -1.40 -17.02 11.35
N ALA A 185 -0.93 -18.17 11.84
CA ALA A 185 -1.74 -19.05 12.66
C ALA A 185 -2.33 -18.31 13.87
N ASN A 186 -3.56 -18.62 14.24
CA ASN A 186 -4.37 -18.01 15.30
C ASN A 186 -4.62 -16.51 15.11
N LYS A 187 -4.64 -16.05 13.84
CA LYS A 187 -4.97 -14.67 13.46
C LYS A 187 -5.97 -14.66 12.32
N LYS A 188 -6.94 -13.75 12.38
CA LYS A 188 -7.92 -13.50 11.33
C LYS A 188 -7.68 -12.13 10.72
N ILE A 189 -7.85 -12.02 9.42
CA ILE A 189 -7.84 -10.72 8.75
C ILE A 189 -9.18 -10.04 9.03
N THR A 190 -9.15 -8.81 9.53
CA THR A 190 -10.38 -8.11 9.97
C THR A 190 -10.79 -6.95 9.07
N LYS A 191 -9.89 -6.58 8.14
CA LYS A 191 -10.04 -5.38 7.31
C LYS A 191 -9.24 -5.50 6.02
N ASN A 192 -9.80 -4.98 4.94
CA ASN A 192 -9.05 -4.66 3.73
C ASN A 192 -8.34 -3.31 3.91
N TRP A 193 -7.02 -3.34 4.04
CA TRP A 193 -6.20 -2.15 4.34
C TRP A 193 -5.96 -1.21 3.15
N GLN A 194 -6.53 -1.50 1.97
CA GLN A 194 -6.54 -0.55 0.85
C GLN A 194 -7.83 0.28 0.80
N THR A 195 -8.95 -0.31 1.22
CA THR A 195 -10.28 0.28 1.15
C THR A 195 -10.84 0.66 2.52
N GLU A 196 -10.17 0.27 3.60
CA GLU A 196 -10.60 0.40 5.00
C GLU A 196 -11.91 -0.36 5.33
N THR A 197 -12.39 -1.20 4.42
CA THR A 197 -13.62 -1.98 4.61
C THR A 197 -13.36 -3.15 5.55
N SER A 198 -14.26 -3.37 6.51
CA SER A 198 -14.22 -4.57 7.36
C SER A 198 -14.30 -5.83 6.50
N LEU A 199 -13.61 -6.87 6.94
CA LEU A 199 -13.56 -8.17 6.30
C LEU A 199 -13.79 -9.24 7.35
N ASP A 200 -14.63 -10.21 7.01
CA ASP A 200 -14.81 -11.43 7.78
C ASP A 200 -13.97 -12.54 7.14
N ASP A 201 -12.99 -13.05 7.87
CA ASP A 201 -12.04 -14.06 7.38
C ASP A 201 -12.57 -15.46 7.72
N ASN A 202 -13.05 -16.17 6.70
CA ASN A 202 -13.71 -17.46 6.82
C ASN A 202 -12.73 -18.66 6.74
N THR A 203 -11.42 -18.43 6.69
CA THR A 203 -10.42 -19.50 6.56
C THR A 203 -10.06 -20.18 7.89
N ASP A 204 -9.65 -21.44 7.90
CA ASP A 204 -9.17 -22.10 9.14
C ASP A 204 -7.87 -21.46 9.66
N ASP A 205 -7.86 -20.95 10.90
CA ASP A 205 -6.70 -20.28 11.49
C ASP A 205 -5.73 -21.17 12.25
N SER A 206 -5.89 -22.48 12.18
CA SER A 206 -4.95 -23.44 12.76
C SER A 206 -3.53 -23.33 12.17
N THR A 207 -3.39 -22.83 10.94
CA THR A 207 -2.10 -22.73 10.22
C THR A 207 -1.85 -21.33 9.63
N ASN A 208 -0.60 -21.09 9.23
CA ASN A 208 -0.29 -19.87 8.47
C ASN A 208 -0.91 -20.00 7.08
N ARG A 209 -1.56 -18.92 6.63
CA ARG A 209 -2.21 -18.84 5.33
C ARG A 209 -1.71 -17.64 4.56
N LEU A 210 -1.61 -17.77 3.25
CA LEU A 210 -1.37 -16.63 2.37
C LEU A 210 -2.28 -16.65 1.16
N SER A 211 -2.46 -15.47 0.57
CA SER A 211 -2.99 -15.28 -0.77
C SER A 211 -2.15 -14.22 -1.50
N LEU A 212 -2.27 -14.20 -2.83
CA LEU A 212 -1.41 -13.40 -3.69
C LEU A 212 -2.20 -12.29 -4.40
N ALA A 213 -1.49 -11.23 -4.72
CA ALA A 213 -1.98 -10.11 -5.50
C ALA A 213 -0.94 -9.70 -6.53
N THR A 214 -1.37 -9.04 -7.59
CA THR A 214 -0.49 -8.59 -8.68
C THR A 214 -0.39 -7.07 -8.72
N SER A 215 0.65 -6.59 -9.40
CA SER A 215 0.80 -5.19 -9.77
C SER A 215 0.89 -5.05 -11.28
N ASN A 216 0.09 -4.15 -11.84
CA ASN A 216 0.07 -3.84 -13.27
C ASN A 216 0.89 -2.58 -13.61
N ASP A 217 1.52 -1.94 -12.63
CA ASP A 217 2.20 -0.65 -12.77
C ASP A 217 3.67 -0.65 -12.31
N ASN A 218 4.30 -1.82 -12.39
CA ASN A 218 5.68 -2.09 -11.96
C ASN A 218 5.90 -1.95 -10.44
N GLY A 219 4.94 -2.44 -9.65
CA GLY A 219 5.01 -2.51 -8.20
C GLY A 219 4.89 -1.15 -7.52
N LYS A 220 4.19 -0.18 -8.14
CA LYS A 220 3.82 1.09 -7.49
C LYS A 220 2.53 0.91 -6.70
N THR A 221 1.54 0.25 -7.30
CA THR A 221 0.28 -0.16 -6.67
C THR A 221 0.06 -1.66 -6.87
N TYR A 222 -0.57 -2.29 -5.89
CA TYR A 222 -0.96 -3.70 -5.95
C TYR A 222 -2.47 -3.78 -5.85
N ASN A 223 -3.11 -4.61 -6.67
CA ASN A 223 -4.53 -4.89 -6.51
C ASN A 223 -4.69 -6.04 -5.51
N MET A 224 -4.89 -5.72 -4.22
CA MET A 224 -5.03 -6.73 -3.17
C MET A 224 -6.43 -7.34 -3.09
N SER A 225 -7.40 -6.82 -3.86
CA SER A 225 -8.80 -7.28 -3.81
C SER A 225 -8.94 -8.80 -4.00
N PRO A 226 -8.25 -9.46 -4.95
CA PRO A 226 -8.31 -10.92 -5.10
C PRO A 226 -7.79 -11.66 -3.86
N ALA A 227 -6.74 -11.15 -3.21
CA ALA A 227 -6.17 -11.75 -2.02
C ALA A 227 -7.13 -11.68 -0.84
N TYR A 228 -7.71 -10.50 -0.57
CA TYR A 228 -8.73 -10.33 0.47
C TYR A 228 -9.98 -11.17 0.20
N LYS A 229 -10.44 -11.22 -1.06
CA LYS A 229 -11.57 -12.07 -1.46
C LYS A 229 -11.32 -13.55 -1.15
N ALA A 230 -10.10 -14.04 -1.36
CA ALA A 230 -9.74 -15.41 -1.03
C ALA A 230 -9.91 -15.73 0.45
N PHE A 231 -9.59 -14.79 1.35
CA PHE A 231 -9.79 -14.95 2.80
C PHE A 231 -11.27 -14.88 3.18
N SER A 232 -12.04 -13.95 2.59
CA SER A 232 -13.46 -13.84 2.90
C SER A 232 -14.28 -15.00 2.38
N GLU A 233 -13.87 -15.63 1.29
CA GLU A 233 -14.60 -16.75 0.67
C GLU A 233 -14.04 -18.12 1.03
N ASN A 234 -12.93 -18.17 1.79
CA ASN A 234 -12.17 -19.39 2.05
C ASN A 234 -11.84 -20.18 0.76
N SER A 235 -11.41 -19.45 -0.27
CA SER A 235 -11.18 -20.02 -1.60
C SER A 235 -9.92 -20.88 -1.63
N THR A 236 -10.04 -22.19 -1.40
CA THR A 236 -8.90 -23.14 -1.39
C THR A 236 -8.72 -23.88 -2.72
N SER A 237 -9.78 -23.97 -3.52
CA SER A 237 -9.78 -24.56 -4.86
C SER A 237 -9.62 -23.48 -5.92
N GLY A 238 -8.45 -23.42 -6.57
CA GLY A 238 -8.31 -22.66 -7.81
C GLY A 238 -9.16 -23.33 -8.89
N SER A 239 -10.39 -22.87 -9.10
CA SER A 239 -11.16 -23.27 -10.28
C SER A 239 -10.41 -22.85 -11.54
N SER A 240 -10.57 -23.60 -12.63
CA SER A 240 -10.01 -23.27 -13.95
C SER A 240 -10.37 -21.86 -14.45
N SER A 241 -11.37 -21.21 -13.85
CA SER A 241 -11.81 -19.82 -14.12
C SER A 241 -11.30 -18.77 -13.13
N SER A 242 -10.78 -19.17 -11.96
CA SER A 242 -10.30 -18.24 -10.92
C SER A 242 -8.78 -18.15 -10.96
N SER A 243 -8.26 -16.94 -11.18
CA SER A 243 -6.81 -16.70 -11.19
C SER A 243 -6.17 -17.21 -9.88
N SER A 244 -4.96 -17.79 -9.94
CA SER A 244 -4.20 -18.27 -8.78
C SER A 244 -4.02 -17.24 -7.64
N TYR A 245 -4.30 -15.97 -7.93
CA TYR A 245 -4.28 -14.83 -7.00
C TYR A 245 -5.54 -14.72 -6.13
N SER A 246 -6.51 -15.62 -6.31
CA SER A 246 -7.75 -15.67 -5.51
C SER A 246 -7.86 -16.96 -4.70
N THR A 247 -6.72 -17.56 -4.34
CA THR A 247 -6.66 -18.85 -3.65
C THR A 247 -5.84 -18.74 -2.36
N ILE A 248 -6.27 -19.47 -1.34
CA ILE A 248 -5.57 -19.64 -0.08
C ILE A 248 -4.54 -20.76 -0.21
N PHE A 249 -3.31 -20.46 0.21
CA PHE A 249 -2.23 -21.41 0.37
C PHE A 249 -1.95 -21.53 1.87
N ALA A 250 -1.86 -22.74 2.39
CA ALA A 250 -1.62 -22.99 3.81
C ALA A 250 -0.33 -23.77 4.04
N THR A 251 0.30 -23.58 5.19
CA THR A 251 1.44 -24.43 5.59
C THR A 251 0.97 -25.84 5.88
N THR A 252 1.78 -26.84 5.51
CA THR A 252 1.59 -28.21 6.00
C THR A 252 2.12 -28.29 7.44
N ASN A 253 1.30 -28.84 8.34
CA ASN A 253 1.74 -29.20 9.69
C ASN A 253 2.62 -30.46 9.66
#